data_AF-A0A950B3H5-F1
#
_entry.id   AF-A0A950B3H5-F1
#
_cell.length_a   1.000
_cell.length_b   1.000
_cell.length_c   1.000
_cell.angle_alpha   90.00
_cell.angle_beta   90.00
_cell.angle_gamma   90.00
#
_symmetry.space_group_name_H-M   'P 1'
#
loop_
_entity.id
_entity.type
_entity.pdbx_description
1 polymer ?
#
loop_
_entity_poly.entity_id
_entity_poly.type
_entity_poly.pdbx_seq_one_letter_code
_entity_poly.pdbx_strand_id
1 'polypeptide(L)'
;MSVVIVNFRGADDTIACLEECGHLNWPTDQLELIVVDNASGDDSVDRLRAAFPDIKLIASKTNLGFAGGCNRGAEAAAGDYVAFLNNDARPHADWLRAAVELLEADTSISCVASKVLDWEGNIVDFVDAGLAYYGHGFKLHVGEPDDRAYDVERDVLFASGAAMIVRTDVFRSVGGFDERYFMFFEDVDFGWRLWLLGHQVRFVPRSLVYHRHHASMARFGSWREHYLLERNALFTIYKNYDDENLARVLPAAVLLAVKRAVVRGGDEARALDLAHSVPSGEGGRLEVSRETVASTFAIDALVELLPELMESRRAIQGARTRTDREVMRLFRVPFQANCDDPFPESLDAVTEAFGIRQRLAGSRRIVVATGDALTPKMAGPGIRAWNMAAALAQEHEVELVTYQTCTITHPRFTIRRINESELRKLEGWCDVLIFQGYL
;
A
#
# COMPACT_ATOMS: atom_id res chain seq x y z
N MET A 1 -2.76 5.50 26.32
CA MET A 1 -1.98 5.21 25.10
C MET A 1 -1.01 4.08 25.41
N SER A 2 -0.87 3.09 24.52
CA SER A 2 0.17 2.04 24.62
C SER A 2 1.11 2.13 23.42
N VAL A 3 2.40 2.36 23.64
CA VAL A 3 3.43 2.36 22.59
C VAL A 3 4.11 0.99 22.58
N VAL A 4 4.11 0.32 21.43
CA VAL A 4 4.69 -1.00 21.21
C VAL A 4 5.94 -0.85 20.36
N ILE A 5 7.06 -1.34 20.89
CA ILE A 5 8.37 -1.36 20.23
C ILE A 5 8.85 -2.81 20.16
N VAL A 6 9.21 -3.29 18.97
CA VAL A 6 9.76 -4.63 18.77
C VAL A 6 11.29 -4.54 18.73
N ASN A 7 11.95 -5.30 19.59
CA ASN A 7 13.42 -5.42 19.61
C ASN A 7 13.87 -6.75 19.01
N PHE A 8 14.88 -6.72 18.15
CA PHE A 8 15.63 -7.91 17.74
C PHE A 8 17.10 -7.57 17.56
N ARG A 9 17.94 -7.96 18.54
CA ARG A 9 19.39 -7.69 18.56
C ARG A 9 19.75 -6.22 18.36
N GLY A 10 18.91 -5.32 18.88
CA GLY A 10 19.02 -3.87 18.71
C GLY A 10 18.77 -3.13 20.03
N ALA A 11 19.31 -3.62 21.14
CA ALA A 11 19.07 -3.06 22.46
C ALA A 11 19.51 -1.59 22.57
N ASP A 12 20.62 -1.21 21.93
CA ASP A 12 21.11 0.17 21.90
C ASP A 12 20.09 1.13 21.25
N ASP A 13 19.57 0.76 20.08
CA ASP A 13 18.54 1.55 19.40
C ASP A 13 17.26 1.60 20.23
N THR A 14 16.83 0.45 20.76
CA THR A 14 15.63 0.37 21.60
C THR A 14 15.75 1.26 22.84
N ILE A 15 16.90 1.27 23.52
CA ILE A 15 17.14 2.13 24.68
C ILE A 15 17.05 3.61 24.27
N ALA A 16 17.71 4.01 23.18
CA ALA A 16 17.64 5.38 22.68
C ALA A 16 16.20 5.80 22.29
N CYS A 17 15.44 4.91 21.66
CA CYS A 17 14.03 5.14 21.32
C CYS A 17 13.16 5.33 22.58
N LEU A 18 13.39 4.54 23.63
CA LEU A 18 12.69 4.66 24.91
C LEU A 18 13.03 5.97 25.65
N GLU A 19 14.29 6.42 25.61
CA GLU A 19 14.68 7.72 26.16
C GLU A 19 13.91 8.85 25.48
N GLU A 20 13.78 8.81 24.15
CA GLU A 20 13.03 9.82 23.38
C GLU A 20 11.51 9.75 23.64
N CYS A 21 10.97 8.55 23.92
CA CYS A 21 9.58 8.42 24.37
C CYS A 21 9.33 9.13 25.71
N GLY A 22 10.36 9.34 26.53
CA GLY A 22 10.29 10.12 27.76
C GLY A 22 10.02 11.61 27.56
N HIS A 23 10.19 12.13 26.33
CA HIS A 23 9.98 13.53 25.97
C HIS A 23 8.62 13.80 25.31
N LEU A 24 7.76 12.79 25.22
CA LEU A 24 6.43 12.92 24.62
C LEU A 24 5.56 13.87 25.46
N ASN A 25 4.83 14.74 24.76
CA ASN A 25 3.82 15.62 25.34
C ASN A 25 2.54 14.83 25.63
N TRP A 26 2.66 13.82 26.49
CA TRP A 26 1.58 12.92 26.91
C TRP A 26 1.66 12.69 28.42
N PRO A 27 0.52 12.59 29.14
CA PRO A 27 0.56 12.31 30.58
C PRO A 27 1.25 10.98 30.87
N THR A 28 2.31 11.00 31.68
CA THR A 28 3.14 9.82 31.98
C THR A 28 2.33 8.68 32.63
N ASP A 29 1.33 9.02 33.44
CA ASP A 29 0.41 8.06 34.08
C ASP A 29 -0.61 7.44 33.10
N GLN A 30 -0.68 7.95 31.86
CA GLN A 30 -1.55 7.46 30.79
C GLN A 30 -0.74 6.92 29.58
N LEU A 31 0.57 6.78 29.74
CA LEU A 31 1.48 6.23 28.73
C LEU A 31 2.01 4.87 29.19
N GLU A 32 1.67 3.82 28.45
CA GLU A 32 2.24 2.48 28.63
C GLU A 32 3.30 2.25 27.55
N LEU A 33 4.54 2.00 27.95
CA LEU A 33 5.61 1.57 27.03
C LEU A 33 5.78 0.06 27.11
N ILE A 34 5.64 -0.61 25.97
CA ILE A 34 5.70 -2.07 25.82
C ILE A 34 6.83 -2.41 24.86
N VAL A 35 7.80 -3.19 25.33
CA VAL A 35 8.87 -3.71 24.49
C VAL A 35 8.70 -5.20 24.33
N VAL A 36 8.71 -5.66 23.08
CA VAL A 36 8.70 -7.09 22.76
C VAL A 36 10.08 -7.47 22.25
N ASP A 37 10.86 -8.17 23.08
CA ASP A 37 12.10 -8.81 22.61
C ASP A 37 11.73 -10.06 21.80
N ASN A 38 12.14 -10.08 20.53
CA ASN A 38 11.74 -11.08 19.56
C ASN A 38 12.72 -12.26 19.49
N ALA A 39 13.05 -12.81 20.66
CA ALA A 39 14.06 -13.85 20.83
C ALA A 39 15.43 -13.43 20.27
N SER A 40 15.95 -12.29 20.72
CA SER A 40 17.23 -11.73 20.24
C SER A 40 18.40 -12.71 20.38
N GLY A 41 18.39 -13.52 21.45
CA GLY A 41 19.41 -14.53 21.71
C GLY A 41 20.78 -13.97 22.11
N ASP A 42 20.82 -12.68 22.48
CA ASP A 42 21.95 -11.96 23.04
C ASP A 42 21.57 -11.37 24.42
N ASP A 43 22.33 -10.40 24.91
CA ASP A 43 22.09 -9.74 26.20
C ASP A 43 21.02 -8.63 26.15
N SER A 44 20.28 -8.49 25.04
CA SER A 44 19.29 -7.42 24.84
C SER A 44 18.29 -7.30 25.99
N VAL A 45 17.73 -8.43 26.43
CA VAL A 45 16.71 -8.47 27.48
C VAL A 45 17.28 -7.96 28.81
N ASP A 46 18.50 -8.36 29.17
CA ASP A 46 19.11 -7.95 30.44
C ASP A 46 19.49 -6.47 30.42
N ARG A 47 19.99 -5.98 29.29
CA ARG A 47 20.28 -4.56 29.08
C ARG A 47 19.02 -3.69 29.17
N LEU A 48 17.93 -4.13 28.55
CA LEU A 48 16.64 -3.42 28.58
C LEU A 48 16.07 -3.37 30.00
N ARG A 49 16.13 -4.47 30.77
CA ARG A 49 15.70 -4.49 32.17
C ARG A 49 16.54 -3.58 33.07
N ALA A 50 17.84 -3.51 32.81
CA ALA A 50 18.75 -2.67 33.58
C ALA A 50 18.52 -1.17 33.31
N ALA A 51 18.27 -0.80 32.05
CA ALA A 51 18.03 0.58 31.63
C ALA A 51 16.63 1.09 32.02
N PHE A 52 15.60 0.24 31.89
CA PHE A 52 14.21 0.60 32.19
C PHE A 52 13.53 -0.46 33.07
N PRO A 53 13.74 -0.44 34.40
CA PRO A 53 13.21 -1.47 35.31
C PRO A 53 11.68 -1.56 35.36
N ASP A 54 11.00 -0.44 35.13
CA ASP A 54 9.54 -0.33 35.22
C ASP A 54 8.82 -0.55 33.87
N ILE A 55 9.56 -0.85 32.79
CA ILE A 55 8.96 -1.06 31.47
C ILE A 55 8.25 -2.41 31.36
N LYS A 56 7.20 -2.47 30.54
CA LYS A 56 6.56 -3.73 30.20
C LYS A 56 7.37 -4.48 29.13
N LEU A 57 8.35 -5.25 29.57
CA LEU A 57 9.18 -6.07 28.69
C LEU A 57 8.64 -7.50 28.53
N ILE A 58 8.36 -7.88 27.29
CA ILE A 58 7.90 -9.22 26.91
C ILE A 58 9.02 -9.91 26.14
N ALA A 59 9.59 -10.97 26.71
CA ALA A 59 10.59 -11.80 26.03
C ALA A 59 9.92 -12.98 25.31
N SER A 60 9.96 -12.98 23.98
CA SER A 60 9.45 -14.06 23.14
C SER A 60 10.40 -15.25 23.14
N LYS A 61 9.85 -16.47 23.06
CA LYS A 61 10.63 -17.72 23.01
C LYS A 61 11.24 -18.00 21.64
N THR A 62 10.62 -17.46 20.60
CA THR A 62 10.98 -17.62 19.19
C THR A 62 10.85 -16.28 18.49
N ASN A 63 11.57 -16.10 17.39
CA ASN A 63 11.42 -14.91 16.55
C ASN A 63 10.10 -15.01 15.77
N LEU A 64 9.15 -14.16 16.12
CA LEU A 64 7.81 -14.06 15.54
C LEU A 64 7.74 -13.10 14.34
N GLY A 65 8.89 -12.52 13.96
CA GLY A 65 8.94 -11.43 13.00
C GLY A 65 8.35 -10.13 13.58
N PHE A 66 8.37 -9.08 12.77
CA PHE A 66 7.77 -7.79 13.11
C PHE A 66 6.26 -7.92 13.36
N ALA A 67 5.53 -8.63 12.48
CA ALA A 67 4.09 -8.80 12.57
C ALA A 67 3.66 -9.44 13.91
N GLY A 68 4.26 -10.59 14.26
CA GLY A 68 3.94 -11.29 15.51
C GLY A 68 4.47 -10.57 16.76
N GLY A 69 5.62 -9.87 16.65
CA GLY A 69 6.12 -9.02 17.74
C GLY A 69 5.16 -7.88 18.07
N CYS A 70 4.67 -7.18 17.06
CA CYS A 70 3.68 -6.11 17.19
C CYS A 70 2.36 -6.63 17.77
N ASN A 71 1.84 -7.75 17.25
CA ASN A 71 0.62 -8.36 17.78
C ASN A 71 0.75 -8.72 19.26
N ARG A 72 1.87 -9.31 19.67
CA ARG A 72 2.13 -9.67 21.07
C ARG A 72 2.19 -8.45 21.98
N GLY A 73 2.73 -7.34 21.50
CA GLY A 73 2.70 -6.07 22.22
C GLY A 73 1.28 -5.50 22.32
N ALA A 74 0.51 -5.54 21.24
CA ALA A 74 -0.88 -5.07 21.19
C ALA A 74 -1.85 -5.94 22.03
N GLU A 75 -1.59 -7.24 22.17
CA GLU A 75 -2.31 -8.12 23.09
C GLU A 75 -2.11 -7.66 24.54
N ALA A 76 -0.88 -7.26 24.88
CA ALA A 76 -0.56 -6.72 26.20
C ALA A 76 -1.05 -5.27 26.40
N ALA A 77 -1.37 -4.53 25.36
CA ALA A 77 -1.75 -3.11 25.45
C ALA A 77 -3.05 -2.89 26.26
N ALA A 78 -3.02 -1.93 27.20
CA ALA A 78 -4.17 -1.52 27.99
C ALA A 78 -4.82 -0.21 27.51
N GLY A 79 -4.14 0.58 26.67
CA GLY A 79 -4.65 1.86 26.17
C GLY A 79 -5.76 1.72 25.12
N ASP A 80 -6.59 2.76 25.00
CA ASP A 80 -7.61 2.86 23.95
C ASP A 80 -7.01 2.99 22.54
N TYR A 81 -5.75 3.40 22.48
CA TYR A 81 -4.93 3.50 21.28
C TYR A 81 -3.64 2.71 21.47
N VAL A 82 -3.23 2.01 20.41
CA VAL A 82 -1.92 1.38 20.29
C VAL A 82 -1.11 2.10 19.22
N ALA A 83 0.10 2.50 19.57
CA ALA A 83 1.06 3.10 18.67
C ALA A 83 2.19 2.11 18.41
N PHE A 84 2.48 1.81 17.16
CA PHE A 84 3.64 1.02 16.77
C PHE A 84 4.78 1.96 16.37
N LEU A 85 5.96 1.72 16.94
CA LEU A 85 7.16 2.51 16.71
C LEU A 85 8.35 1.57 16.50
N ASN A 86 9.11 1.79 15.43
CA ASN A 86 10.37 1.08 15.23
C ASN A 86 11.36 1.40 16.36
N ASN A 87 12.21 0.43 16.69
CA ASN A 87 13.18 0.59 17.76
C ASN A 87 14.33 1.54 17.42
N ASP A 88 14.58 1.83 16.14
CA ASP A 88 15.56 2.80 15.65
C ASP A 88 14.93 4.13 15.22
N ALA A 89 13.77 4.46 15.80
CA ALA A 89 13.06 5.70 15.60
C ALA A 89 13.11 6.60 16.84
N ARG A 90 12.94 7.91 16.64
CA ARG A 90 12.71 8.91 17.70
C ARG A 90 11.46 9.72 17.38
N PRO A 91 10.44 9.76 18.26
CA PRO A 91 9.23 10.52 18.00
C PRO A 91 9.40 12.01 18.30
N HIS A 92 8.72 12.87 17.54
CA HIS A 92 8.55 14.27 17.94
C HIS A 92 7.66 14.36 19.19
N ALA A 93 7.85 15.36 20.04
CA ALA A 93 7.12 15.49 21.31
C ALA A 93 5.58 15.45 21.14
N ASP A 94 5.06 16.04 20.06
CA ASP A 94 3.61 16.06 19.77
C ASP A 94 3.09 14.88 18.92
N TRP A 95 3.94 13.88 18.64
CA TRP A 95 3.60 12.72 17.79
C TRP A 95 2.24 12.09 18.14
N LEU A 96 2.10 11.64 19.40
CA LEU A 96 0.88 10.98 19.87
C LEU A 96 -0.32 11.93 19.93
N ARG A 97 -0.10 13.17 20.40
CA ARG A 97 -1.17 14.17 20.56
C ARG A 97 -1.81 14.50 19.23
N ALA A 98 -1.01 14.78 18.20
CA ALA A 98 -1.50 15.10 16.87
C ALA A 98 -2.32 13.96 16.25
N ALA A 99 -1.91 12.70 16.47
CA ALA A 99 -2.65 11.54 16.00
C ALA A 99 -3.99 11.34 16.75
N VAL A 100 -3.97 11.42 18.08
CA VAL A 100 -5.17 11.18 18.90
C VAL A 100 -6.21 12.28 18.72
N GLU A 101 -5.81 13.55 18.60
CA GLU A 101 -6.72 14.67 18.31
C GLU A 101 -7.58 14.39 17.07
N LEU A 102 -6.97 13.88 16.00
CA LEU A 102 -7.70 13.51 14.79
C LEU A 102 -8.62 12.31 15.03
N LEU A 103 -8.11 11.26 15.68
CA LEU A 103 -8.91 10.06 15.94
C LEU A 103 -10.14 10.40 16.78
N GLU A 104 -10.01 11.23 17.81
CA GLU A 104 -11.14 11.68 18.64
C GLU A 104 -12.13 12.54 17.86
N ALA A 105 -11.66 13.38 16.93
CA ALA A 105 -12.51 14.26 16.14
C ALA A 105 -13.33 13.53 15.06
N ASP A 106 -12.79 12.44 14.48
CA ASP A 106 -13.43 11.68 13.41
C ASP A 106 -13.39 10.17 13.66
N THR A 107 -14.52 9.61 14.08
CA THR A 107 -14.65 8.17 14.38
C THR A 107 -14.61 7.28 13.13
N SER A 108 -14.71 7.84 11.92
CA SER A 108 -14.52 7.06 10.68
C SER A 108 -13.04 6.72 10.45
N ILE A 109 -12.14 7.50 11.04
CA ILE A 109 -10.70 7.28 11.03
C ILE A 109 -10.34 6.35 12.19
N SER A 110 -9.63 5.28 11.87
CA SER A 110 -9.24 4.28 12.86
C SER A 110 -7.73 4.13 12.98
N CYS A 111 -6.98 4.56 11.97
CA CYS A 111 -5.54 4.49 11.93
C CYS A 111 -4.95 5.80 11.40
N VAL A 112 -3.88 6.27 12.05
CA VAL A 112 -3.07 7.41 11.66
C VAL A 112 -1.73 6.91 11.15
N ALA A 113 -1.42 7.30 9.92
CA ALA A 113 -0.08 7.21 9.36
C ALA A 113 0.71 8.47 9.74
N SER A 114 1.82 8.28 10.46
CA SER A 114 2.69 9.39 10.84
C SER A 114 3.57 9.81 9.66
N LYS A 115 3.98 11.07 9.63
CA LYS A 115 5.10 11.52 8.82
C LYS A 115 6.38 10.94 9.40
N VAL A 116 7.16 10.29 8.54
CA VAL A 116 8.46 9.74 8.90
C VAL A 116 9.53 10.40 8.04
N LEU A 117 10.54 10.94 8.70
CA LEU A 117 11.71 11.53 8.06
C LEU A 117 12.96 10.73 8.43
N ASP A 118 14.05 10.96 7.72
CA ASP A 118 15.37 10.52 8.15
C ASP A 118 15.73 11.08 9.53
N TRP A 119 16.83 10.56 10.09
CA TRP A 119 17.24 10.92 11.43
C TRP A 119 17.45 12.43 11.59
N GLU A 120 17.98 13.10 10.57
CA GLU A 120 18.25 14.54 10.57
C GLU A 120 17.00 15.41 10.31
N GLY A 121 15.89 14.82 9.85
CA GLY A 121 14.64 15.53 9.58
C GLY A 121 14.64 16.30 8.26
N ASN A 122 15.47 15.91 7.30
CA ASN A 122 15.63 16.60 6.02
C ASN A 122 15.10 15.79 4.84
N ILE A 123 15.09 14.46 4.95
CA ILE A 123 14.73 13.55 3.85
C ILE A 123 13.49 12.76 4.23
N VAL A 124 12.58 12.60 3.28
CA VAL A 124 11.36 11.81 3.44
C VAL A 124 11.67 10.32 3.53
N ASP A 125 11.14 9.67 4.57
CA ASP A 125 10.99 8.21 4.65
C ASP A 125 9.53 7.80 4.35
N PHE A 126 8.55 8.48 4.95
CA PHE A 126 7.13 8.20 4.66
C PHE A 126 6.26 9.46 4.75
N VAL A 127 5.61 9.81 3.64
CA VAL A 127 4.59 10.88 3.55
C VAL A 127 3.34 10.47 2.77
N ASP A 128 3.42 9.43 1.93
CA ASP A 128 2.29 8.89 1.18
C ASP A 128 2.54 7.42 0.83
N ALA A 129 1.47 6.69 0.58
CA ALA A 129 1.48 5.27 0.29
C ALA A 129 1.02 5.02 -1.15
N GLY A 130 1.71 4.13 -1.85
CA GLY A 130 1.30 3.64 -3.16
C GLY A 130 1.32 2.12 -3.23
N LEU A 131 0.58 1.58 -4.18
CA LEU A 131 0.47 0.14 -4.39
C LEU A 131 0.33 -0.16 -5.88
N ALA A 132 1.24 -0.95 -6.43
CA ALA A 132 1.10 -1.48 -7.78
C ALA A 132 -0.02 -2.52 -7.81
N TYR A 133 -0.72 -2.65 -8.94
CA TYR A 133 -1.86 -3.56 -9.05
C TYR A 133 -1.49 -5.01 -8.72
N TYR A 134 -0.24 -5.42 -8.98
CA TYR A 134 0.29 -6.75 -8.70
C TYR A 134 0.77 -6.92 -7.25
N GLY A 135 0.37 -6.02 -6.34
CA GLY A 135 0.51 -6.20 -4.91
C GLY A 135 1.73 -5.59 -4.27
N HIS A 136 2.64 -4.98 -5.04
CA HIS A 136 3.85 -4.37 -4.49
C HIS A 136 3.57 -2.96 -3.97
N GLY A 137 3.67 -2.79 -2.65
CA GLY A 137 3.47 -1.54 -1.95
C GLY A 137 4.78 -0.77 -1.88
N PHE A 138 4.68 0.56 -1.96
CA PHE A 138 5.83 1.44 -1.88
C PHE A 138 5.46 2.71 -1.14
N LYS A 139 6.48 3.30 -0.52
CA LYS A 139 6.43 4.61 0.10
C LYS A 139 6.72 5.64 -1.01
N LEU A 140 5.80 6.55 -1.27
CA LEU A 140 6.00 7.60 -2.27
C LEU A 140 6.88 8.70 -1.70
N HIS A 141 7.66 9.36 -2.57
CA HIS A 141 8.56 10.47 -2.23
C HIS A 141 9.75 10.10 -1.33
N VAL A 142 10.03 8.81 -1.11
CA VAL A 142 11.23 8.38 -0.35
C VAL A 142 12.48 8.96 -0.97
N GLY A 143 13.36 9.50 -0.12
CA GLY A 143 14.64 10.06 -0.56
C GLY A 143 14.53 11.48 -1.12
N GLU A 144 13.32 12.01 -1.28
CA GLU A 144 13.11 13.42 -1.62
C GLU A 144 13.31 14.31 -0.38
N PRO A 145 13.79 15.56 -0.54
CA PRO A 145 13.85 16.52 0.55
C PRO A 145 12.45 16.79 1.12
N ASP A 146 12.34 16.91 2.44
CA ASP A 146 11.10 17.33 3.07
C ASP A 146 10.76 18.79 2.71
N ASP A 147 9.49 19.04 2.44
CA ASP A 147 8.98 20.38 2.18
C ASP A 147 7.53 20.55 2.67
N ARG A 148 7.03 21.79 2.61
CA ARG A 148 5.68 22.14 3.07
C ARG A 148 4.56 21.51 2.22
N ALA A 149 4.84 20.99 1.03
CA ALA A 149 3.84 20.29 0.22
C ALA A 149 3.45 18.93 0.84
N TYR A 150 4.32 18.37 1.69
CA TYR A 150 4.02 17.18 2.48
C TYR A 150 3.23 17.47 3.75
N ASP A 151 3.01 18.74 4.13
CA ASP A 151 2.27 19.11 5.35
C ASP A 151 0.75 19.16 5.12
N VAL A 152 0.22 18.19 4.36
CA VAL A 152 -1.21 18.11 4.02
C VAL A 152 -1.77 16.74 4.40
N GLU A 153 -2.73 16.75 5.33
CA GLU A 153 -3.51 15.57 5.72
C GLU A 153 -4.22 14.95 4.51
N ARG A 154 -4.16 13.62 4.39
CA ARG A 154 -4.78 12.89 3.27
C ARG A 154 -5.04 11.43 3.60
N ASP A 155 -6.09 10.87 3.02
CA ASP A 155 -6.34 9.43 3.11
C ASP A 155 -5.22 8.68 2.36
N VAL A 156 -4.65 7.67 3.00
CA VAL A 156 -3.61 6.79 2.44
C VAL A 156 -4.04 5.33 2.51
N LEU A 157 -3.49 4.46 1.65
CA LEU A 157 -3.89 3.05 1.66
C LEU A 157 -3.46 2.35 2.97
N PHE A 158 -2.24 2.62 3.43
CA PHE A 158 -1.67 2.04 4.63
C PHE A 158 -0.81 3.06 5.36
N ALA A 159 -0.60 2.83 6.66
CA ALA A 159 0.39 3.53 7.46
C ALA A 159 1.67 2.70 7.50
N SER A 160 2.85 3.33 7.53
CA SER A 160 4.08 2.57 7.70
C SER A 160 4.17 1.97 9.11
N GLY A 161 4.59 0.71 9.21
CA GLY A 161 4.91 0.05 10.48
C GLY A 161 5.97 0.79 11.32
N ALA A 162 6.77 1.67 10.71
CA ALA A 162 7.76 2.47 11.42
C ALA A 162 7.16 3.43 12.45
N ALA A 163 5.97 3.99 12.16
CA ALA A 163 5.27 4.91 13.04
C ALA A 163 3.77 5.01 12.66
N MET A 164 2.93 4.27 13.38
CA MET A 164 1.48 4.32 13.20
C MET A 164 0.73 4.29 14.52
N ILE A 165 -0.44 4.91 14.57
CA ILE A 165 -1.32 4.91 15.74
C ILE A 165 -2.68 4.40 15.31
N VAL A 166 -3.22 3.41 16.02
CA VAL A 166 -4.50 2.79 15.68
C VAL A 166 -5.36 2.62 16.93
N ARG A 167 -6.68 2.70 16.78
CA ARG A 167 -7.62 2.38 17.84
C ARG A 167 -7.45 0.90 18.23
N THR A 168 -7.27 0.64 19.53
CA THR A 168 -6.94 -0.71 20.01
C THR A 168 -8.06 -1.71 19.76
N ASP A 169 -9.31 -1.28 19.90
CA ASP A 169 -10.50 -2.08 19.61
C ASP A 169 -10.60 -2.44 18.12
N VAL A 170 -10.33 -1.49 17.22
CA VAL A 170 -10.29 -1.72 15.77
C VAL A 170 -9.17 -2.70 15.43
N PHE A 171 -7.93 -2.46 15.89
CA PHE A 171 -6.79 -3.35 15.62
C PHE A 171 -7.11 -4.81 16.02
N ARG A 172 -7.69 -5.02 17.20
CA ARG A 172 -8.11 -6.35 17.68
C ARG A 172 -9.26 -6.93 16.86
N SER A 173 -10.29 -6.13 16.56
CA SER A 173 -11.49 -6.61 15.86
C SER A 173 -11.22 -7.07 14.42
N VAL A 174 -10.25 -6.46 13.74
CA VAL A 174 -9.86 -6.83 12.38
C VAL A 174 -8.77 -7.91 12.35
N GLY A 175 -8.35 -8.43 13.50
CA GLY A 175 -7.39 -9.53 13.63
C GLY A 175 -5.92 -9.11 13.65
N GLY A 176 -5.61 -7.84 13.90
CA GLY A 176 -4.23 -7.33 13.98
C GLY A 176 -3.44 -7.49 12.68
N PHE A 177 -2.12 -7.61 12.81
CA PHE A 177 -1.25 -7.97 11.69
C PHE A 177 -1.33 -9.48 11.42
N ASP A 178 -1.22 -9.85 10.15
CA ASP A 178 -1.18 -11.26 9.76
C ASP A 178 0.24 -11.81 9.96
N GLU A 179 0.43 -12.65 10.99
CA GLU A 179 1.75 -13.13 11.40
C GLU A 179 2.48 -13.95 10.33
N ARG A 180 1.76 -14.48 9.33
CA ARG A 180 2.36 -15.19 8.18
C ARG A 180 3.28 -14.30 7.35
N TYR A 181 3.08 -12.98 7.39
CA TYR A 181 3.93 -12.02 6.71
C TYR A 181 5.34 -12.01 7.31
N PHE A 182 5.48 -12.33 8.61
CA PHE A 182 6.70 -12.24 9.40
C PHE A 182 7.24 -10.81 9.47
N MET A 183 7.65 -10.21 8.36
CA MET A 183 7.99 -8.80 8.20
C MET A 183 7.80 -8.37 6.74
N PHE A 184 7.65 -7.06 6.54
CA PHE A 184 7.22 -6.41 5.29
C PHE A 184 5.78 -6.75 4.92
N PHE A 185 5.04 -5.74 4.45
CA PHE A 185 3.67 -5.84 3.96
C PHE A 185 2.60 -6.21 5.00
N GLU A 186 2.96 -6.51 6.25
CA GLU A 186 1.95 -6.65 7.30
C GLU A 186 1.14 -5.37 7.48
N ASP A 187 1.79 -4.22 7.31
CA ASP A 187 1.20 -2.89 7.36
C ASP A 187 0.37 -2.56 6.10
N VAL A 188 0.85 -2.94 4.92
CA VAL A 188 0.11 -2.83 3.63
C VAL A 188 -1.18 -3.63 3.67
N ASP A 189 -1.11 -4.91 4.06
CA ASP A 189 -2.28 -5.79 4.18
C ASP A 189 -3.26 -5.27 5.24
N PHE A 190 -2.75 -4.82 6.39
CA PHE A 190 -3.58 -4.26 7.45
C PHE A 190 -4.31 -3.00 6.98
N GLY A 191 -3.61 -2.05 6.35
CA GLY A 191 -4.21 -0.84 5.80
C GLY A 191 -5.31 -1.16 4.77
N TRP A 192 -5.04 -2.08 3.84
CA TRP A 192 -6.04 -2.49 2.87
C TRP A 192 -7.27 -3.13 3.54
N ARG A 193 -7.07 -4.03 4.50
CA ARG A 193 -8.18 -4.63 5.26
C ARG A 193 -9.01 -3.59 6.01
N LEU A 194 -8.38 -2.59 6.64
CA LEU A 194 -9.10 -1.49 7.28
C LEU A 194 -10.06 -0.82 6.28
N TRP A 195 -9.57 -0.50 5.08
CA TRP A 195 -10.40 0.10 4.03
C TRP A 195 -11.55 -0.81 3.59
N LEU A 196 -11.29 -2.10 3.38
CA LEU A 196 -12.33 -3.06 3.00
C LEU A 196 -13.41 -3.22 4.07
N LEU A 197 -13.04 -3.11 5.35
CA LEU A 197 -13.93 -3.28 6.50
C LEU A 197 -14.55 -1.96 7.00
N GLY A 198 -14.46 -0.89 6.21
CA GLY A 198 -15.16 0.36 6.47
C GLY A 198 -14.40 1.41 7.30
N HIS A 199 -13.19 1.08 7.76
CA HIS A 199 -12.31 2.00 8.50
C HIS A 199 -11.46 2.85 7.55
N GLN A 200 -10.94 3.98 8.03
CA GLN A 200 -10.05 4.85 7.24
C GLN A 200 -8.65 4.95 7.87
N VAL A 201 -7.66 5.08 6.99
CA VAL A 201 -6.27 5.38 7.35
C VAL A 201 -5.94 6.80 6.87
N ARG A 202 -5.57 7.68 7.81
CA ARG A 202 -5.28 9.09 7.53
C ARG A 202 -3.81 9.39 7.78
N PHE A 203 -3.13 9.95 6.80
CA PHE A 203 -1.82 10.57 6.99
C PHE A 203 -1.96 11.90 7.74
N VAL A 204 -1.18 12.07 8.81
CA VAL A 204 -1.17 13.27 9.65
C VAL A 204 0.25 13.83 9.74
N PRO A 205 0.56 14.95 9.05
CA PRO A 205 1.93 15.46 8.98
C PRO A 205 2.45 15.98 10.34
N ARG A 206 1.56 16.42 11.22
CA ARG A 206 1.89 16.85 12.59
C ARG A 206 2.25 15.67 13.51
N SER A 207 1.84 14.46 13.16
CA SER A 207 2.27 13.22 13.82
C SER A 207 3.61 12.84 13.21
N LEU A 208 4.72 13.30 13.81
CA LEU A 208 6.06 13.23 13.22
C LEU A 208 7.00 12.29 13.98
N VAL A 209 7.74 11.47 13.24
CA VAL A 209 8.79 10.57 13.75
C VAL A 209 10.02 10.66 12.84
N TYR A 210 11.20 10.51 13.43
CA TYR A 210 12.47 10.42 12.70
C TYR A 210 13.01 9.00 12.80
N HIS A 211 13.53 8.44 11.71
CA HIS A 211 13.91 7.04 11.62
C HIS A 211 15.28 6.91 10.98
N ARG A 212 16.20 6.14 11.60
CA ARG A 212 17.55 5.94 11.05
C ARG A 212 17.57 5.11 9.78
N HIS A 213 16.49 4.35 9.53
CA HIS A 213 16.39 3.39 8.44
C HIS A 213 17.66 2.53 8.39
N HIS A 214 17.96 1.83 9.50
CA HIS A 214 19.10 0.92 9.49
C HIS A 214 18.88 -0.13 8.41
N ALA A 215 19.86 -0.27 7.52
CA ALA A 215 19.94 -1.34 6.53
C ALA A 215 20.21 -2.70 7.22
N SER A 216 19.43 -3.06 8.24
CA SER A 216 19.44 -4.34 8.94
C SER A 216 19.35 -5.51 7.94
N MET A 217 18.72 -5.28 6.79
CA MET A 217 18.64 -6.22 5.67
C MET A 217 19.92 -6.34 4.81
N ALA A 218 20.81 -5.35 4.81
CA ALA A 218 22.11 -5.47 4.10
C ALA A 218 22.93 -6.66 4.61
N ARG A 219 22.66 -7.14 5.83
CA ARG A 219 23.29 -8.31 6.44
C ARG A 219 22.70 -9.66 5.99
N PHE A 220 21.48 -9.69 5.46
CA PHE A 220 20.76 -10.93 5.10
C PHE A 220 20.75 -11.23 3.59
N GLY A 221 21.23 -10.30 2.77
CA GLY A 221 21.27 -10.40 1.32
C GLY A 221 19.92 -10.09 0.68
N SER A 222 19.94 -9.36 -0.43
CA SER A 222 18.76 -8.86 -1.16
C SER A 222 17.75 -9.96 -1.52
N TRP A 223 18.22 -11.17 -1.84
CA TRP A 223 17.35 -12.28 -2.25
C TRP A 223 16.37 -12.75 -1.14
N ARG A 224 16.73 -12.62 0.15
CA ARG A 224 15.80 -12.95 1.26
C ARG A 224 14.72 -11.89 1.41
N GLU A 225 15.11 -10.63 1.22
CA GLU A 225 14.19 -9.50 1.18
C GLU A 225 13.20 -9.68 0.03
N HIS A 226 13.71 -9.88 -1.20
CA HIS A 226 12.90 -10.09 -2.37
C HIS A 226 11.98 -11.30 -2.25
N TYR A 227 12.43 -12.41 -1.63
CA TYR A 227 11.55 -13.54 -1.31
C TYR A 227 10.34 -13.08 -0.48
N LEU A 228 10.57 -12.33 0.61
CA LEU A 228 9.48 -11.84 1.46
C LEU A 228 8.59 -10.83 0.71
N LEU A 229 9.17 -9.88 -0.02
CA LEU A 229 8.41 -8.87 -0.77
C LEU A 229 7.51 -9.52 -1.84
N GLU A 230 8.01 -10.47 -2.62
CA GLU A 230 7.19 -11.18 -3.63
C GLU A 230 6.12 -12.04 -2.97
N ARG A 231 6.49 -12.81 -1.96
CA ARG A 231 5.56 -13.72 -1.27
C ARG A 231 4.43 -12.93 -0.64
N ASN A 232 4.77 -11.88 0.10
CA ASN A 232 3.82 -11.10 0.86
C ASN A 232 2.96 -10.21 -0.05
N ALA A 233 3.49 -9.72 -1.19
CA ALA A 233 2.68 -9.06 -2.21
C ALA A 233 1.59 -10.01 -2.77
N LEU A 234 1.95 -11.27 -3.06
CA LEU A 234 1.00 -12.29 -3.51
C LEU A 234 -0.07 -12.61 -2.45
N PHE A 235 0.31 -12.71 -1.18
CA PHE A 235 -0.65 -12.90 -0.08
C PHE A 235 -1.63 -11.73 -0.01
N THR A 236 -1.12 -10.51 -0.16
CA THR A 236 -1.89 -9.27 -0.05
C THR A 236 -2.95 -9.20 -1.13
N ILE A 237 -2.60 -9.43 -2.40
CA ILE A 237 -3.58 -9.40 -3.50
C ILE A 237 -4.59 -10.53 -3.36
N TYR A 238 -4.15 -11.73 -2.95
CA TYR A 238 -5.00 -12.89 -2.81
C TYR A 238 -6.05 -12.70 -1.72
N LYS A 239 -5.68 -12.11 -0.58
CA LYS A 239 -6.61 -11.86 0.51
C LYS A 239 -7.61 -10.75 0.19
N ASN A 240 -7.14 -9.68 -0.46
CA ASN A 240 -7.85 -8.41 -0.42
C ASN A 240 -8.68 -8.08 -1.67
N TYR A 241 -8.23 -8.37 -2.90
CA TYR A 241 -9.05 -8.09 -4.11
C TYR A 241 -10.38 -8.84 -4.11
N ASP A 242 -11.40 -8.29 -4.76
CA ASP A 242 -12.64 -9.03 -5.05
C ASP A 242 -12.37 -10.16 -6.07
N ASP A 243 -13.35 -11.04 -6.27
CA ASP A 243 -13.17 -12.21 -7.13
C ASP A 243 -12.88 -11.84 -8.60
N GLU A 244 -13.50 -10.78 -9.10
CA GLU A 244 -13.35 -10.35 -10.50
C GLU A 244 -11.97 -9.76 -10.76
N ASN A 245 -11.47 -8.93 -9.85
CA ASN A 245 -10.15 -8.33 -9.94
C ASN A 245 -9.06 -9.37 -9.65
N LEU A 246 -9.25 -10.22 -8.63
CA LEU A 246 -8.28 -11.27 -8.32
C LEU A 246 -8.09 -12.23 -9.50
N ALA A 247 -9.17 -12.65 -10.18
CA ALA A 247 -9.11 -13.54 -11.32
C ALA A 247 -8.23 -13.02 -12.47
N ARG A 248 -8.11 -11.71 -12.62
CA ARG A 248 -7.24 -11.08 -13.63
C ARG A 248 -5.86 -10.76 -13.08
N VAL A 249 -5.79 -10.23 -11.86
CA VAL A 249 -4.56 -9.72 -11.27
C VAL A 249 -3.63 -10.83 -10.82
N LEU A 250 -4.14 -11.92 -10.23
CA LEU A 250 -3.29 -13.01 -9.73
C LEU A 250 -2.40 -13.64 -10.82
N PRO A 251 -2.92 -14.07 -11.99
CA PRO A 251 -2.06 -14.62 -13.03
C PRO A 251 -1.06 -13.59 -13.57
N ALA A 252 -1.46 -12.32 -13.71
CA ALA A 252 -0.56 -11.24 -14.08
C ALA A 252 0.57 -11.04 -13.05
N ALA A 253 0.24 -11.02 -11.76
CA ALA A 253 1.19 -10.86 -10.67
C ALA A 253 2.21 -12.00 -10.62
N VAL A 254 1.78 -13.26 -10.83
CA VAL A 254 2.66 -14.43 -10.89
C VAL A 254 3.62 -14.34 -12.07
N LEU A 255 3.13 -13.96 -13.27
CA LEU A 255 3.99 -13.75 -14.44
C LEU A 255 5.04 -12.65 -14.21
N LEU A 256 4.64 -11.55 -13.57
CA LEU A 256 5.55 -10.46 -13.25
C LEU A 256 6.55 -10.86 -12.16
N ALA A 257 6.16 -11.67 -11.17
CA ALA A 257 7.08 -12.20 -10.16
C ALA A 257 8.15 -13.08 -10.79
N VAL A 258 7.78 -13.95 -11.74
CA VAL A 258 8.74 -14.75 -12.52
C VAL A 258 9.65 -13.86 -13.36
N LYS A 259 9.09 -12.85 -14.04
CA LYS A 259 9.87 -11.91 -14.86
C LYS A 259 10.89 -11.13 -14.02
N ARG A 260 10.49 -10.62 -12.85
CA ARG A 260 11.37 -9.97 -11.88
C ARG A 260 12.52 -10.88 -11.47
N ALA A 261 12.21 -12.13 -11.14
CA ALA A 261 13.18 -13.11 -10.69
C ALA A 261 14.32 -13.27 -11.70
N VAL A 262 13.96 -13.57 -12.95
CA VAL A 262 14.92 -13.80 -14.05
C VAL A 262 15.75 -12.53 -14.31
N VAL A 263 15.11 -11.37 -14.29
CA VAL A 263 15.78 -10.09 -14.54
C VAL A 263 16.77 -9.74 -13.43
N ARG A 264 16.38 -9.88 -12.15
CA ARG A 264 17.26 -9.60 -11.00
C ARG A 264 18.37 -10.63 -10.86
N GLY A 265 18.10 -11.89 -11.17
CA GLY A 265 19.10 -12.95 -11.12
C GLY A 265 20.10 -12.91 -12.27
N GLY A 266 19.74 -12.29 -13.40
CA GLY A 266 20.60 -12.18 -14.58
C GLY A 266 20.86 -13.51 -15.29
N ASP A 267 20.07 -14.55 -14.97
CA ASP A 267 20.24 -15.89 -15.55
C ASP A 267 19.77 -15.91 -17.03
N GLU A 268 20.39 -16.78 -17.83
CA GLU A 268 20.04 -16.94 -19.24
C GLU A 268 18.68 -17.65 -19.38
N ALA A 269 17.62 -16.87 -19.61
CA ALA A 269 16.25 -17.38 -19.73
C ALA A 269 16.05 -18.43 -20.84
N ARG A 270 16.97 -18.49 -21.82
CA ARG A 270 16.95 -19.45 -22.93
C ARG A 270 17.85 -20.68 -22.70
N ALA A 271 18.46 -20.83 -21.54
CA ALA A 271 19.37 -21.94 -21.26
C ALA A 271 18.71 -23.32 -21.43
N LEU A 272 17.39 -23.40 -21.26
CA LEU A 272 16.59 -24.62 -21.42
C LEU A 272 15.79 -24.66 -22.74
N ASP A 273 15.92 -23.64 -23.59
CA ASP A 273 15.20 -23.58 -24.87
C ASP A 273 15.93 -24.45 -25.91
N LEU A 274 15.30 -25.56 -26.29
CA LEU A 274 15.84 -26.52 -27.27
C LEU A 274 16.21 -25.87 -28.62
N ALA A 275 15.56 -24.76 -29.00
CA ALA A 275 15.88 -24.05 -30.23
C ALA A 275 17.19 -23.24 -30.15
N HIS A 276 17.65 -22.93 -28.93
CA HIS A 276 18.83 -22.09 -28.66
C HIS A 276 19.92 -22.83 -27.87
N SER A 277 19.60 -23.95 -27.23
CA SER A 277 20.56 -24.76 -26.49
C SER A 277 21.40 -25.61 -27.44
N VAL A 278 22.73 -25.51 -27.32
CA VAL A 278 23.65 -26.49 -27.91
C VAL A 278 23.39 -27.83 -27.22
N PRO A 279 23.29 -28.98 -27.93
CA PRO A 279 23.14 -30.29 -27.31
C PRO A 279 24.40 -30.61 -26.51
N SER A 280 24.43 -30.21 -25.25
CA SER A 280 25.42 -30.62 -24.27
C SER A 280 24.76 -31.70 -23.41
N GLY A 281 25.49 -32.80 -23.20
CA GLY A 281 24.98 -34.12 -22.84
C GLY A 281 23.86 -34.17 -21.79
N GLU A 282 22.95 -35.12 -21.99
CA GLU A 282 21.90 -35.54 -21.07
C GLU A 282 22.48 -35.84 -19.67
N GLY A 283 22.52 -34.86 -18.75
CA GLY A 283 22.93 -35.12 -17.35
C GLY A 283 23.59 -34.01 -16.53
N GLY A 284 23.61 -32.74 -16.98
CA GLY A 284 24.18 -31.63 -16.21
C GLY A 284 23.23 -30.99 -15.19
N ARG A 285 23.78 -30.37 -14.13
CA ARG A 285 23.05 -29.41 -13.28
C ARG A 285 23.12 -28.02 -13.91
N LEU A 286 21.99 -27.32 -13.98
CA LEU A 286 21.96 -25.88 -14.31
C LEU A 286 22.19 -25.10 -13.01
N GLU A 287 23.21 -24.23 -13.01
CA GLU A 287 23.40 -23.27 -11.93
C GLU A 287 22.47 -22.07 -12.15
N VAL A 288 21.74 -21.67 -11.11
CA VAL A 288 20.75 -20.58 -11.15
C VAL A 288 20.99 -19.67 -9.97
N SER A 289 20.88 -18.35 -10.20
CA SER A 289 20.99 -17.33 -9.16
C SER A 289 20.00 -17.55 -8.02
N ARG A 290 20.44 -17.24 -6.78
CA ARG A 290 19.54 -17.21 -5.61
C ARG A 290 18.41 -16.19 -5.78
N GLU A 291 18.65 -15.10 -6.51
CA GLU A 291 17.62 -14.08 -6.81
C GLU A 291 16.51 -14.67 -7.70
N THR A 292 16.87 -15.43 -8.74
CA THR A 292 15.86 -16.09 -9.60
C THR A 292 15.06 -17.13 -8.83
N VAL A 293 15.72 -17.90 -7.96
CA VAL A 293 15.04 -18.94 -7.15
C VAL A 293 14.16 -18.32 -6.05
N ALA A 294 14.52 -17.16 -5.51
CA ALA A 294 13.78 -16.51 -4.43
C ALA A 294 12.30 -16.29 -4.78
N SER A 295 12.00 -15.69 -5.94
CA SER A 295 10.60 -15.48 -6.35
C SER A 295 9.88 -16.79 -6.66
N THR A 296 10.58 -17.82 -7.16
CA THR A 296 9.97 -19.14 -7.37
C THR A 296 9.52 -19.74 -6.03
N PHE A 297 10.36 -19.68 -5.00
CA PHE A 297 9.99 -20.13 -3.66
C PHE A 297 8.93 -19.24 -3.01
N ALA A 298 8.88 -17.95 -3.35
CA ALA A 298 7.81 -17.07 -2.90
C ALA A 298 6.44 -17.49 -3.47
N ILE A 299 6.39 -17.89 -4.74
CA ILE A 299 5.19 -18.44 -5.38
C ILE A 299 4.82 -19.80 -4.77
N ASP A 300 5.81 -20.67 -4.51
CA ASP A 300 5.59 -21.96 -3.85
C ASP A 300 4.97 -21.78 -2.45
N ALA A 301 5.45 -20.81 -1.67
CA ALA A 301 4.91 -20.48 -0.36
C ALA A 301 3.44 -19.99 -0.41
N LEU A 302 3.01 -19.34 -1.50
CA LEU A 302 1.58 -19.04 -1.73
C LEU A 302 0.75 -20.31 -1.87
N VAL A 303 1.27 -21.32 -2.56
CA VAL A 303 0.58 -22.61 -2.72
C VAL A 303 0.51 -23.34 -1.38
N GLU A 304 1.62 -23.35 -0.64
CA GLU A 304 1.70 -23.98 0.70
C GLU A 304 0.68 -23.38 1.67
N LEU A 305 0.58 -22.04 1.73
CA LEU A 305 -0.29 -21.31 2.66
C LEU A 305 -1.70 -21.00 2.10
N LEU A 306 -2.03 -21.55 0.93
CA LEU A 306 -3.31 -21.28 0.27
C LEU A 306 -4.53 -21.65 1.14
N PRO A 307 -4.55 -22.78 1.86
CA PRO A 307 -5.69 -23.14 2.72
C PRO A 307 -5.98 -22.07 3.79
N GLU A 308 -4.96 -21.58 4.50
CA GLU A 308 -5.13 -20.54 5.52
C GLU A 308 -5.46 -19.18 4.87
N LEU A 309 -4.89 -18.88 3.70
CA LEU A 309 -5.17 -17.64 2.97
C LEU A 309 -6.62 -17.63 2.45
N MET A 310 -7.17 -18.78 2.05
CA MET A 310 -8.57 -18.94 1.66
C MET A 310 -9.53 -18.69 2.83
N GLU A 311 -9.18 -19.11 4.04
CA GLU A 311 -9.96 -18.80 5.25
C GLU A 311 -9.96 -17.30 5.53
N SER A 312 -8.77 -16.69 5.52
CA SER A 312 -8.64 -15.24 5.72
C SER A 312 -9.39 -14.45 4.65
N ARG A 313 -9.28 -14.84 3.39
CA ARG A 313 -10.03 -14.26 2.28
C ARG A 313 -11.54 -14.36 2.54
N ARG A 314 -12.07 -15.54 2.88
CA ARG A 314 -13.51 -15.70 3.16
C ARG A 314 -13.99 -14.77 4.28
N ALA A 315 -13.21 -14.61 5.34
CA ALA A 315 -13.53 -13.69 6.43
C ALA A 315 -13.55 -12.22 5.94
N ILE A 316 -12.49 -11.78 5.24
CA ILE A 316 -12.36 -10.42 4.71
C ILE A 316 -13.48 -10.10 3.72
N GLN A 317 -13.71 -10.97 2.74
CA GLN A 317 -14.72 -10.77 1.70
C GLN A 317 -16.15 -10.85 2.27
N GLY A 318 -16.39 -11.67 3.30
CA GLY A 318 -17.68 -11.78 3.96
C GLY A 318 -18.04 -10.57 4.84
N ALA A 319 -17.04 -9.87 5.38
CA ALA A 319 -17.21 -8.66 6.19
C ALA A 319 -16.97 -7.36 5.41
N ARG A 320 -16.61 -7.46 4.13
CA ARG A 320 -16.30 -6.34 3.24
C ARG A 320 -17.49 -5.38 3.14
N THR A 321 -17.21 -4.09 3.32
CA THR A 321 -18.16 -2.99 3.15
C THR A 321 -17.79 -2.04 2.02
N ARG A 322 -16.56 -2.11 1.48
CA ARG A 322 -16.10 -1.28 0.36
C ARG A 322 -15.74 -2.12 -0.87
N THR A 323 -16.05 -1.58 -2.03
CA THR A 323 -15.67 -2.15 -3.31
C THR A 323 -14.19 -1.92 -3.60
N ASP A 324 -13.61 -2.75 -4.45
CA ASP A 324 -12.23 -2.53 -4.92
C ASP A 324 -12.06 -1.16 -5.58
N ARG A 325 -13.08 -0.70 -6.32
CA ARG A 325 -13.09 0.62 -6.96
C ARG A 325 -12.90 1.76 -5.95
N GLU A 326 -13.52 1.67 -4.78
CA GLU A 326 -13.38 2.68 -3.73
C GLU A 326 -11.99 2.67 -3.08
N VAL A 327 -11.37 1.50 -2.96
CA VAL A 327 -10.04 1.36 -2.35
C VAL A 327 -8.93 1.71 -3.34
N MET A 328 -9.08 1.36 -4.62
CA MET A 328 -8.07 1.57 -5.67
C MET A 328 -7.68 3.04 -5.88
N ARG A 329 -8.55 4.00 -5.53
CA ARG A 329 -8.18 5.43 -5.55
C ARG A 329 -6.99 5.76 -4.65
N LEU A 330 -6.71 4.91 -3.66
CA LEU A 330 -5.61 5.03 -2.71
C LEU A 330 -4.32 4.35 -3.18
N PHE A 331 -4.36 3.64 -4.32
CA PHE A 331 -3.16 2.98 -4.86
C PHE A 331 -2.20 3.99 -5.50
N ARG A 332 -2.69 5.21 -5.78
CA ARG A 332 -2.00 6.35 -6.40
C ARG A 332 -1.53 6.09 -7.82
N VAL A 333 -0.58 5.17 -7.96
CA VAL A 333 0.13 4.85 -9.20
C VAL A 333 0.12 3.32 -9.43
N PRO A 334 -1.08 2.71 -9.61
CA PRO A 334 -1.22 1.26 -9.67
C PRO A 334 -0.51 0.58 -10.85
N PHE A 335 -0.13 1.34 -11.89
CA PHE A 335 0.55 0.81 -13.07
C PHE A 335 2.05 1.15 -13.09
N GLN A 336 2.58 1.73 -12.01
CA GLN A 336 4.01 2.00 -11.90
C GLN A 336 4.77 0.70 -11.62
N ALA A 337 5.86 0.50 -12.35
CA ALA A 337 6.85 -0.53 -12.01
C ALA A 337 7.56 -0.10 -10.72
N ASN A 338 7.94 -1.05 -9.85
CA ASN A 338 8.86 -0.70 -8.77
C ASN A 338 10.13 -0.07 -9.37
N CYS A 339 10.69 0.92 -8.67
CA CYS A 339 11.81 1.74 -9.14
C CYS A 339 13.02 0.94 -9.62
N ASP A 340 13.17 -0.31 -9.17
CA ASP A 340 14.30 -1.19 -9.47
C ASP A 340 14.00 -2.28 -10.51
N ASP A 341 12.83 -2.25 -11.15
CA ASP A 341 12.38 -3.27 -12.11
C ASP A 341 12.58 -2.85 -13.57
N PRO A 342 13.62 -3.35 -14.30
CA PRO A 342 13.97 -2.86 -15.63
C PRO A 342 13.20 -3.59 -16.76
N PHE A 343 11.89 -3.78 -16.61
CA PHE A 343 11.07 -4.47 -17.62
C PHE A 343 9.72 -3.77 -17.92
N PRO A 344 9.71 -2.44 -18.21
CA PRO A 344 8.47 -1.72 -18.49
C PRO A 344 7.66 -2.33 -19.64
N GLU A 345 8.32 -2.79 -20.70
CA GLU A 345 7.65 -3.44 -21.84
C GLU A 345 6.92 -4.75 -21.45
N SER A 346 7.52 -5.54 -20.55
CA SER A 346 6.88 -6.77 -20.07
C SER A 346 5.73 -6.47 -19.13
N LEU A 347 5.86 -5.42 -18.30
CA LEU A 347 4.76 -4.93 -17.48
C LEU A 347 3.57 -4.51 -18.35
N ASP A 348 3.81 -3.73 -19.40
CA ASP A 348 2.75 -3.29 -20.32
C ASP A 348 2.10 -4.46 -21.05
N ALA A 349 2.91 -5.40 -21.58
CA ALA A 349 2.41 -6.57 -22.27
C ALA A 349 1.51 -7.45 -21.37
N VAL A 350 1.93 -7.70 -20.13
CA VAL A 350 1.12 -8.46 -19.17
C VAL A 350 -0.14 -7.67 -18.78
N THR A 351 0.00 -6.38 -18.52
CA THR A 351 -1.14 -5.51 -18.14
C THR A 351 -2.22 -5.51 -19.22
N GLU A 352 -1.84 -5.45 -20.50
CA GLU A 352 -2.76 -5.50 -21.64
C GLU A 352 -3.35 -6.90 -21.83
N ALA A 353 -2.53 -7.95 -21.79
CA ALA A 353 -2.97 -9.33 -22.01
C ALA A 353 -4.08 -9.78 -21.05
N PHE A 354 -4.06 -9.30 -19.81
CA PHE A 354 -5.09 -9.62 -18.80
C PHE A 354 -6.18 -8.53 -18.69
N GLY A 355 -6.17 -7.53 -19.57
CA GLY A 355 -7.16 -6.43 -19.57
C GLY A 355 -7.19 -5.69 -18.22
N ILE A 356 -6.04 -5.57 -17.56
CA ILE A 356 -5.92 -4.98 -16.22
C ILE A 356 -6.20 -3.49 -16.29
N ARG A 357 -5.63 -2.79 -17.27
CA ARG A 357 -5.80 -1.34 -17.42
C ARG A 357 -7.27 -0.96 -17.61
N GLN A 358 -7.97 -1.65 -18.50
CA GLN A 358 -9.40 -1.43 -18.77
C GLN A 358 -10.28 -1.65 -17.53
N ARG A 359 -9.88 -2.61 -16.67
CA ARG A 359 -10.63 -2.97 -15.46
C ARG A 359 -10.30 -2.09 -14.26
N LEU A 360 -9.00 -1.89 -13.99
CA LEU A 360 -8.50 -1.25 -12.77
C LEU A 360 -8.30 0.25 -12.89
N ALA A 361 -8.05 0.79 -14.09
CA ALA A 361 -7.94 2.24 -14.27
C ALA A 361 -9.29 2.94 -14.01
N GLY A 362 -10.38 2.16 -13.93
CA GLY A 362 -11.72 2.65 -13.65
C GLY A 362 -12.18 3.60 -14.76
N SER A 363 -13.08 3.11 -15.62
CA SER A 363 -13.85 4.03 -16.44
C SER A 363 -14.57 5.03 -15.53
N ARG A 364 -14.17 6.31 -15.58
CA ARG A 364 -14.93 7.39 -14.95
C ARG A 364 -16.14 7.67 -15.82
N ARG A 365 -17.29 7.90 -15.22
CA ARG A 365 -18.45 8.45 -15.92
C ARG A 365 -18.23 9.94 -16.04
N ILE A 366 -17.84 10.40 -17.22
CA ILE A 366 -17.53 11.80 -17.45
C ILE A 366 -18.60 12.39 -18.35
N VAL A 367 -19.19 13.49 -17.92
CA VAL A 367 -20.08 14.28 -18.77
C VAL A 367 -19.31 15.52 -19.22
N VAL A 368 -19.26 15.75 -20.52
CA VAL A 368 -18.78 17.01 -21.11
C VAL A 368 -20.00 17.75 -21.63
N ALA A 369 -20.33 18.88 -21.02
CA ALA A 369 -21.47 19.71 -21.40
C ALA A 369 -21.01 20.97 -22.13
N THR A 370 -21.66 21.30 -23.24
CA THR A 370 -21.37 22.52 -24.03
C THR A 370 -22.65 23.24 -24.44
N GLY A 371 -22.59 24.57 -24.48
CA GLY A 371 -23.67 25.42 -25.00
C GLY A 371 -23.72 25.51 -26.52
N ASP A 372 -22.75 24.91 -27.24
CA ASP A 372 -22.61 25.00 -28.69
C ASP A 372 -23.23 23.81 -29.43
N ALA A 373 -23.60 24.03 -30.70
CA ALA A 373 -24.16 22.99 -31.56
C ALA A 373 -23.10 21.96 -31.98
N LEU A 374 -23.46 20.67 -31.87
CA LEU A 374 -22.63 19.53 -32.25
C LEU A 374 -23.03 19.05 -33.66
N THR A 375 -22.40 19.65 -34.67
CA THR A 375 -22.67 19.37 -36.09
C THR A 375 -21.35 19.15 -36.86
N PRO A 376 -21.36 18.63 -38.11
CA PRO A 376 -20.13 18.47 -38.89
C PRO A 376 -19.37 19.77 -39.15
N LYS A 377 -20.03 20.93 -39.02
CA LYS A 377 -19.43 22.28 -39.12
C LYS A 377 -19.58 23.05 -37.79
N MET A 378 -19.22 22.42 -36.68
CA MET A 378 -19.26 23.04 -35.35
C MET A 378 -18.22 24.16 -35.18
N ALA A 379 -18.53 25.11 -34.28
CA ALA A 379 -17.63 26.21 -33.93
C ALA A 379 -16.52 25.77 -32.96
N GLY A 380 -15.48 26.60 -32.80
CA GLY A 380 -14.30 26.30 -31.96
C GLY A 380 -14.60 25.75 -30.55
N PRO A 381 -15.56 26.29 -29.80
CA PRO A 381 -16.01 25.71 -28.52
C PRO A 381 -16.50 24.25 -28.65
N GLY A 382 -17.43 23.99 -29.59
CA GLY A 382 -17.92 22.64 -29.89
C GLY A 382 -16.79 21.68 -30.30
N ILE A 383 -15.81 22.15 -31.08
CA ILE A 383 -14.61 21.36 -31.45
C ILE A 383 -13.79 21.00 -30.20
N ARG A 384 -13.62 21.93 -29.25
CA ARG A 384 -12.91 21.64 -28.00
C ARG A 384 -13.66 20.64 -27.14
N ALA A 385 -14.97 20.81 -26.97
CA ALA A 385 -15.82 19.88 -26.23
C ALA A 385 -15.74 18.47 -26.85
N TRP A 386 -15.80 18.38 -28.18
CA TRP A 386 -15.60 17.14 -28.93
C TRP A 386 -14.23 16.50 -28.67
N ASN A 387 -13.15 17.27 -28.81
CA ASN A 387 -11.79 16.74 -28.62
C ASN A 387 -11.52 16.31 -27.17
N MET A 388 -12.03 17.05 -26.18
CA MET A 388 -11.98 16.62 -24.78
C MET A 388 -12.72 15.30 -24.58
N ALA A 389 -13.96 15.21 -25.08
CA ALA A 389 -14.74 13.98 -24.98
C ALA A 389 -14.05 12.79 -25.68
N ALA A 390 -13.49 13.00 -26.87
CA ALA A 390 -12.79 11.97 -27.63
C ALA A 390 -11.48 11.51 -26.98
N ALA A 391 -10.74 12.41 -26.34
CA ALA A 391 -9.53 12.07 -25.60
C ALA A 391 -9.88 11.28 -24.32
N LEU A 392 -10.87 11.74 -23.56
CA LEU A 392 -11.30 11.09 -22.32
C LEU A 392 -11.95 9.73 -22.58
N ALA A 393 -12.68 9.57 -23.68
CA ALA A 393 -13.35 8.32 -24.07
C ALA A 393 -12.38 7.18 -24.45
N GLN A 394 -11.07 7.43 -24.46
CA GLN A 394 -10.09 6.36 -24.61
C GLN A 394 -10.00 5.49 -23.34
N GLU A 395 -10.30 6.08 -22.17
CA GLU A 395 -10.10 5.46 -20.86
C GLU A 395 -11.35 5.52 -19.96
N HIS A 396 -12.38 6.26 -20.38
CA HIS A 396 -13.54 6.61 -19.58
C HIS A 396 -14.86 6.48 -20.34
N GLU A 397 -15.97 6.35 -19.61
CA GLU A 397 -17.33 6.34 -20.14
C GLU A 397 -17.78 7.79 -20.26
N VAL A 398 -17.85 8.28 -21.49
CA VAL A 398 -18.10 9.70 -21.75
C VAL A 398 -19.48 9.91 -22.36
N GLU A 399 -20.20 10.89 -21.83
CA GLU A 399 -21.33 11.52 -22.51
C GLU A 399 -20.99 12.97 -22.88
N LEU A 400 -21.00 13.28 -24.19
CA LEU A 400 -20.92 14.65 -24.68
C LEU A 400 -22.33 15.18 -24.93
N VAL A 401 -22.73 16.20 -24.19
CA VAL A 401 -24.09 16.72 -24.21
C VAL A 401 -24.13 18.20 -24.57
N THR A 402 -25.20 18.59 -25.27
CA THR A 402 -25.46 19.98 -25.67
C THR A 402 -26.92 20.37 -25.46
N TYR A 403 -27.17 21.65 -25.17
CA TYR A 403 -28.53 22.22 -25.20
C TYR A 403 -29.01 22.54 -26.61
N GLN A 404 -28.08 22.66 -27.56
CA GLN A 404 -28.32 23.02 -28.95
C GLN A 404 -28.50 21.78 -29.84
N THR A 405 -28.55 22.01 -31.14
CA THR A 405 -28.69 20.95 -32.14
C THR A 405 -27.50 19.98 -32.11
N CYS A 406 -27.79 18.68 -32.12
CA CYS A 406 -26.81 17.60 -32.26
C CYS A 406 -27.17 16.74 -33.47
N THR A 407 -26.30 16.67 -34.47
CA THR A 407 -26.52 15.87 -35.71
C THR A 407 -25.42 14.87 -36.00
N ILE A 408 -24.45 14.73 -35.10
CA ILE A 408 -23.30 13.84 -35.23
C ILE A 408 -23.32 12.78 -34.14
N THR A 409 -22.62 11.68 -34.42
CA THR A 409 -22.44 10.55 -33.50
C THR A 409 -20.97 10.17 -33.46
N HIS A 410 -20.56 9.47 -32.41
CA HIS A 410 -19.21 8.93 -32.31
C HIS A 410 -19.26 7.45 -31.91
N PRO A 411 -18.38 6.59 -32.45
CA PRO A 411 -18.41 5.16 -32.15
C PRO A 411 -17.97 4.81 -30.72
N ARG A 412 -17.29 5.71 -30.02
CA ARG A 412 -16.68 5.44 -28.69
C ARG A 412 -17.35 6.13 -27.50
N PHE A 413 -18.24 7.10 -27.73
CA PHE A 413 -18.90 7.82 -26.64
C PHE A 413 -20.26 8.34 -27.08
N THR A 414 -21.18 8.50 -26.12
CA THR A 414 -22.54 8.93 -26.41
C THR A 414 -22.58 10.43 -26.63
N ILE A 415 -23.27 10.87 -27.68
CA ILE A 415 -23.46 12.29 -28.00
C ILE A 415 -24.93 12.55 -28.19
N ARG A 416 -25.49 13.52 -27.47
CA ARG A 416 -26.91 13.84 -27.59
C ARG A 416 -27.22 15.27 -27.19
N ARG A 417 -28.33 15.77 -27.75
CA ARG A 417 -29.00 16.96 -27.23
C ARG A 417 -29.76 16.59 -25.96
N ILE A 418 -29.69 17.46 -24.95
CA ILE A 418 -30.39 17.29 -23.68
C ILE A 418 -31.17 18.56 -23.29
N ASN A 419 -32.03 18.45 -22.28
CA ASN A 419 -32.65 19.58 -21.57
C ASN A 419 -32.18 19.66 -20.10
N GLU A 420 -32.56 20.73 -19.38
CA GLU A 420 -32.10 20.97 -18.01
C GLU A 420 -32.44 19.84 -17.03
N SER A 421 -33.58 19.17 -17.21
CA SER A 421 -33.97 18.06 -16.33
C SER A 421 -33.11 16.82 -16.53
N GLU A 422 -32.58 16.64 -17.75
CA GLU A 422 -31.67 15.55 -18.08
C GLU A 422 -30.26 15.84 -17.59
N LEU A 423 -29.82 17.11 -17.61
CA LEU A 423 -28.53 17.49 -17.01
C LEU A 423 -28.50 17.15 -15.51
N ARG A 424 -29.57 17.42 -14.75
CA ARG A 424 -29.65 17.05 -13.32
C ARG A 424 -29.56 15.55 -13.07
N LYS A 425 -30.08 14.73 -13.98
CA LYS A 425 -29.92 13.26 -13.89
C LYS A 425 -28.48 12.85 -14.17
N LEU A 426 -27.84 13.52 -15.13
CA LEU A 426 -26.45 13.29 -15.48
C LEU A 426 -25.49 13.75 -14.35
N GLU A 427 -25.79 14.83 -13.64
CA GLU A 427 -25.05 15.27 -12.44
C GLU A 427 -25.02 14.18 -11.36
N GLY A 428 -26.14 13.48 -11.14
CA GLY A 428 -26.20 12.35 -10.21
C GLY A 428 -25.58 11.05 -10.74
N TRP A 429 -25.35 10.97 -12.06
CA TRP A 429 -24.76 9.80 -12.72
C TRP A 429 -23.25 9.92 -12.92
N CYS A 430 -22.71 11.11 -13.17
CA CYS A 430 -21.31 11.29 -13.51
C CYS A 430 -20.40 11.38 -12.28
N ASP A 431 -19.17 10.90 -12.43
CA ASP A 431 -18.10 11.08 -11.45
C ASP A 431 -17.36 12.41 -11.68
N VAL A 432 -17.38 12.93 -12.93
CA VAL A 432 -16.81 14.23 -13.32
C VAL A 432 -17.74 14.91 -14.32
N LEU A 433 -18.10 16.17 -14.05
CA LEU A 433 -18.84 17.02 -14.99
C LEU A 433 -17.96 18.18 -15.44
N ILE A 434 -17.77 18.31 -16.75
CA ILE A 434 -16.95 19.34 -17.38
C ILE A 434 -17.84 20.29 -18.16
N PHE A 435 -17.83 21.58 -17.79
CA PHE A 435 -18.53 22.62 -18.54
C PHE A 435 -17.59 23.34 -19.49
N GLN A 436 -17.91 23.28 -20.79
CA GLN A 436 -17.19 23.99 -21.82
C GLN A 436 -18.03 25.20 -22.27
N GLY A 437 -17.64 26.38 -21.81
CA GLY A 437 -18.31 27.65 -22.12
C GLY A 437 -19.43 27.99 -21.14
N TYR A 438 -20.19 29.04 -21.47
CA TYR A 438 -21.44 29.37 -20.79
C TYR A 438 -22.52 28.43 -21.33
N LEU A 439 -23.24 27.75 -20.44
CA LEU A 439 -24.38 26.92 -20.81
C LEU A 439 -25.63 27.73 -21.09
#